data_AF-A0A534UAS1-F1
#
_entry.id   AF-A0A534UAS1-F1
#
_cell.length_a   1.000
_cell.length_b   1.000
_cell.length_c   1.000
_cell.angle_alpha   90.00
_cell.angle_beta   90.00
_cell.angle_gamma   90.00
#
_symmetry.space_group_name_H-M   'P 1'
#
loop_
_entity.id
_entity.type
_entity.pdbx_description
1 polymer ?
#
loop_
_entity_poly.entity_id
_entity_poly.type
_entity_poly.pdbx_seq_one_letter_code
_entity_poly.pdbx_strand_id
1 'polypeptide(L)' 'MAEWLEVPAHRIYVICARELRDDFDYIGENGKPVERAEISYRFVRKKDGKVFKWARFAPQYKGVYVCAALEEI' A
#
# COMPACT_ATOMS: atom_id res chain seq x y z
N MET A 1 0.74 1.22 -13.22
CA MET A 1 0.69 2.69 -13.41
C MET A 1 0.72 3.26 -12.02
N ALA A 2 1.76 4.01 -11.69
CA ALA A 2 1.97 4.52 -10.35
C ALA A 2 1.98 6.05 -10.36
N GLU A 3 1.21 6.65 -9.47
CA GLU A 3 1.05 8.10 -9.35
C GLU A 3 1.27 8.53 -7.90
N TRP A 4 1.89 9.69 -7.73
CA TRP A 4 2.05 10.33 -6.43
C TRP A 4 1.04 11.45 -6.29
N LEU A 5 0.24 11.41 -5.22
CA LEU A 5 -0.63 12.50 -4.82
C LEU A 5 -0.01 13.20 -3.61
N GLU A 6 0.18 14.51 -3.73
CA GLU A 6 0.63 15.37 -2.64
C GLU A 6 -0.60 15.92 -1.91
N VAL A 7 -0.82 15.42 -0.70
CA VAL A 7 -1.82 15.94 0.23
C VAL A 7 -1.05 16.65 1.34
N PRO A 8 -1.51 17.78 1.91
CA PRO A 8 -0.78 18.43 3.00
C PRO A 8 -0.43 17.43 4.10
N ALA A 9 0.87 17.34 4.43
CA ALA A 9 1.46 16.39 5.39
C ALA A 9 1.38 14.88 5.04
N HIS A 10 0.92 14.50 3.84
CA HIS A 10 0.84 13.10 3.43
C HIS A 10 1.38 12.88 2.01
N ARG A 11 2.18 11.82 1.85
CA ARG A 11 2.68 11.40 0.55
C ARG A 11 1.97 10.11 0.13
N ILE A 12 1.02 10.23 -0.78
CA ILE A 12 0.15 9.12 -1.18
C ILE A 12 0.66 8.52 -2.50
N TYR A 13 0.89 7.22 -2.48
CA TYR A 13 1.29 6.41 -3.61
C TYR A 13 0.09 5.60 -4.11
N VAL A 14 -0.43 5.98 -5.28
CA VAL A 14 -1.47 5.22 -5.97
C VAL A 14 -0.80 4.25 -6.92
N ILE A 15 -1.09 2.96 -6.77
CA ILE A 15 -0.39 1.88 -7.46
C ILE A 15 -1.38 0.82 -7.92
N CYS A 16 -1.09 0.07 -9.00
CA CYS A 16 -1.97 -1.02 -9.38
C CYS A 16 -1.97 -2.15 -8.34
N ALA A 17 -3.11 -2.83 -8.14
CA ALA A 17 -3.21 -3.94 -7.18
C ALA A 17 -2.24 -5.09 -7.52
N ARG A 18 -1.90 -5.26 -8.80
CA ARG A 18 -0.88 -6.20 -9.27
C ARG A 18 0.53 -5.79 -8.83
N GLU A 19 0.90 -4.54 -9.03
CA GLU A 19 2.21 -4.01 -8.62
C GLU A 19 2.34 -4.08 -7.10
N LEU A 20 1.27 -3.78 -6.35
CA LEU A 20 1.23 -3.98 -4.89
C LEU A 20 1.53 -5.45 -4.49
N ARG A 21 0.94 -6.42 -5.19
CA ARG A 21 1.16 -7.84 -4.91
C ARG A 21 2.59 -8.28 -5.21
N ASP A 22 3.11 -7.85 -6.35
CA ASP A 22 4.34 -8.41 -6.88
C ASP A 22 5.56 -7.72 -6.20
N ASP A 23 5.47 -6.41 -5.90
CA ASP A 23 6.60 -5.58 -5.49
C ASP A 23 6.67 -5.27 -3.99
N PHE A 24 5.73 -5.75 -3.18
CA PHE A 24 5.69 -5.45 -1.74
C PHE A 24 5.62 -6.71 -0.87
N ASP A 25 6.21 -6.60 0.31
CA ASP A 25 6.02 -7.52 1.42
C ASP A 25 4.93 -6.99 2.37
N TYR A 26 4.08 -7.87 2.85
CA TYR A 26 2.93 -7.57 3.71
C TYR A 26 3.31 -7.86 5.16
N ILE A 27 3.20 -6.86 6.03
CA ILE A 27 3.61 -6.96 7.43
C ILE A 27 2.40 -6.75 8.34
N GLY A 28 2.14 -7.73 9.20
CA GLY A 28 1.08 -7.67 10.22
C GLY A 28 1.44 -6.72 11.38
N GLU A 29 0.49 -6.49 12.28
CA GLU A 29 0.69 -5.60 13.44
C GLU A 29 1.83 -6.06 14.36
N ASN A 30 2.06 -7.36 14.44
CA ASN A 30 3.15 -7.96 15.23
C ASN A 30 4.54 -7.85 14.56
N GLY A 31 4.65 -7.16 13.42
CA GLY A 31 5.90 -7.00 12.67
C GLY A 31 6.32 -8.23 11.87
N LYS A 32 5.51 -9.29 11.81
CA LYS A 32 5.79 -10.49 11.02
C LYS A 32 5.19 -10.39 9.62
N PRO A 33 5.79 -11.06 8.62
CA PRO A 33 5.15 -11.24 7.32
C PRO A 33 3.79 -11.91 7.48
N VAL A 34 2.79 -11.41 6.75
CA VAL A 34 1.45 -11.98 6.68
C VAL A 34 1.07 -12.28 5.24
N GLU A 35 0.15 -13.21 5.04
CA GLU A 35 -0.40 -13.41 3.71
C GLU A 35 -1.30 -12.23 3.30
N ARG A 36 -1.45 -12.03 2.00
CA ARG A 36 -2.26 -10.95 1.43
C ARG A 36 -3.73 -10.95 1.92
N ALA A 37 -4.28 -12.14 2.19
CA ALA A 37 -5.66 -12.29 2.64
C ALA A 37 -5.84 -11.88 4.12
N GLU A 38 -4.73 -11.71 4.85
CA GLU A 38 -4.73 -11.26 6.23
C GLU A 38 -4.67 -9.73 6.32
N ILE A 39 -5.11 -9.21 7.47
CA ILE A 39 -5.11 -7.77 7.74
C ILE A 39 -3.66 -7.28 7.80
N SER A 40 -3.21 -6.67 6.71
CA SER A 40 -1.87 -6.11 6.59
C SER A 40 -1.82 -4.72 7.22
N TYR A 41 -0.90 -4.52 8.16
CA TYR A 41 -0.70 -3.23 8.84
C TYR A 41 0.26 -2.33 8.08
N ARG A 42 1.32 -2.91 7.49
CA ARG A 42 2.32 -2.20 6.70
C ARG A 42 2.66 -2.95 5.41
N PHE A 43 3.15 -2.21 4.43
CA PHE A 43 3.66 -2.71 3.16
C PHE A 43 5.10 -2.24 2.99
N VAL A 44 6.02 -3.14 2.70
CA VAL A 44 7.44 -2.82 2.48
C VAL A 44 7.74 -3.03 1.01
N ARG A 45 8.17 -1.99 0.30
CA ARG A 45 8.50 -2.10 -1.12
C ARG A 45 9.84 -2.82 -1.27
N LYS A 46 9.86 -3.95 -1.97
CA LYS A 46 11.05 -4.79 -2.15
C LYS A 46 12.23 -4.05 -2.80
N LYS A 47 11.93 -3.12 -3.71
CA LYS A 47 12.96 -2.38 -4.46
C LYS A 47 13.86 -1.51 -3.58
N ASP A 48 13.31 -0.84 -2.57
CA ASP A 48 14.04 0.17 -1.80
C ASP A 48 13.72 0.19 -0.31
N GLY A 49 12.99 -0.80 0.19
CA GLY A 49 12.67 -0.97 1.62
C GLY A 49 11.72 0.09 2.18
N LYS A 50 11.16 0.97 1.34
CA LYS A 50 10.23 2.00 1.80
C LYS A 50 8.98 1.36 2.41
N VAL A 51 8.51 1.98 3.49
CA VAL A 51 7.39 1.46 4.27
C VAL A 51 6.15 2.32 4.00
N PHE A 52 5.02 1.63 3.89
CA PHE A 52 3.75 2.25 3.63
C PHE A 52 2.66 1.64 4.51
N LYS A 53 1.56 2.37 4.67
CA LYS A 53 0.29 1.89 5.23
C LYS A 53 -0.85 2.18 4.25
N TRP A 54 -2.04 1.64 4.49
CA TRP A 54 -3.21 2.06 3.72
C TRP A 54 -3.48 3.55 3.88
N ALA A 55 -3.68 4.26 2.76
CA ALA A 55 -4.10 5.66 2.79
C ALA A 55 -5.52 5.76 3.35
N ARG A 56 -5.74 6.58 4.38
CA ARG A 56 -7.07 6.78 5.00
C ARG A 56 -8.05 7.55 4.11
N PHE A 57 -7.54 8.33 3.17
CA PHE A 57 -8.30 9.34 2.42
C PHE A 57 -8.83 8.84 1.06
N ALA A 58 -8.36 7.69 0.58
CA ALA A 58 -8.82 7.12 -0.68
C ALA A 58 -9.95 6.11 -0.41
N PRO A 59 -11.10 6.18 -1.09
CA PRO A 59 -12.10 5.14 -1.00
C PRO A 59 -11.45 3.83 -1.46
N GLN A 60 -11.41 2.83 -0.59
CA GLN A 60 -11.14 1.46 -1.03
C GLN A 60 -12.36 1.01 -1.83
N TYR A 61 -12.42 1.38 -3.12
CA TYR A 61 -13.58 1.17 -3.98
C TYR A 61 -13.92 -0.32 -4.04
N LYS A 62 -15.11 -0.67 -3.53
CA LYS A 62 -15.75 -2.00 -3.64
C LYS A 62 -16.17 -2.30 -5.09
N GLY A 63 -15.23 -2.33 -6.04
CA GLY A 63 -15.61 -2.67 -7.42
C GLY A 63 -14.53 -2.57 -8.49
N VAL A 64 -13.39 -1.94 -8.22
CA VAL A 64 -12.34 -1.82 -9.24
C VAL A 64 -11.01 -2.27 -8.64
N TYR A 65 -10.68 -3.54 -8.88
CA TYR A 65 -9.42 -4.24 -8.53
C TYR A 65 -8.16 -3.62 -9.14
N VAL A 66 -8.23 -2.42 -9.71
CA VAL A 66 -7.17 -1.91 -10.57
C VAL A 66 -6.11 -1.18 -9.75
N CYS A 67 -6.49 -0.40 -8.72
CA CYS A 67 -5.57 0.44 -7.96
C CYS A 67 -5.75 0.37 -6.44
N ALA A 68 -4.66 0.60 -5.72
CA ALA A 68 -4.52 0.71 -4.29
C ALA A 68 -3.87 2.05 -3.95
N ALA A 69 -4.24 2.65 -2.82
CA ALA A 69 -3.64 3.88 -2.33
C ALA A 69 -2.92 3.62 -1.02
N LEU A 70 -1.63 3.95 -1.00
CA LEU A 70 -0.74 3.74 0.12
C LEU A 70 -0.17 5.08 0.59
N GLU A 71 0.04 5.24 1.89
CA GLU A 71 0.70 6.40 2.48
C GLU A 71 2.11 5.99 2.93
N GLU A 72 3.13 6.69 2.44
CA GLU A 72 4.54 6.49 2.86
C GLU A 72 4.71 6.98 4.31
N ILE A 73 5.37 6.19 5.16
CA ILE A 73 5.61 6.48 6.60
C ILE A 73 7.07 6.34 6.99
#